data_AF-A0AA35T5R8-F1
#
_entry.id   AF-A0AA35T5R8-F1
#
_cell.length_a   1.000
_cell.length_b   1.000
_cell.length_c   1.000
_cell.angle_alpha   90.00
_cell.angle_beta   90.00
_cell.angle_gamma   90.00
#
_symmetry.space_group_name_H-M   'P 1'
#
loop_
_entity.id
_entity.type
_entity.pdbx_description
1 polymer ?
#
loop_
_entity_poly.entity_id
_entity_poly.type
_entity_poly.pdbx_seq_one_letter_code
_entity_poly.pdbx_strand_id
1 'polypeptide(L)'
;MPTVRKRRSRKNSRINNTRYGRRLKKRSCKSVKNRIQLECIRERWDSKKTMKQNLMELGLSIDPNRSLPVRQPNNSTNEVDDMAVENTELQKSTPSEQTDLISELEAIAANAPPN
;
A
#
# COMPACT_ATOMS: atom_id res chain seq x y z
N MET A 1 -2.50 27.37 19.66
CA MET A 1 -2.56 25.91 19.44
C MET A 1 -3.84 25.33 20.05
N PRO A 2 -4.62 24.48 19.35
CA PRO A 2 -5.83 23.90 19.93
C PRO A 2 -5.48 22.94 21.08
N THR A 3 -6.18 23.08 22.20
CA THR A 3 -5.96 22.27 23.40
C THR A 3 -6.15 20.78 23.14
N VAL A 4 -5.47 19.94 23.93
CA VAL A 4 -5.55 18.46 23.83
C VAL A 4 -7.00 17.96 23.83
N ARG A 5 -7.87 18.59 24.63
CA ARG A 5 -9.32 18.29 24.66
C ARG A 5 -10.02 18.60 23.33
N LYS A 6 -9.76 19.78 22.73
CA LYS A 6 -10.33 20.14 21.40
C LYS A 6 -9.82 19.20 20.29
N ARG A 7 -8.55 18.76 20.36
CA ARG A 7 -8.00 17.76 19.41
C ARG A 7 -8.67 16.40 19.53
N ARG A 8 -8.89 15.89 20.75
CA ARG A 8 -9.60 14.61 20.99
C ARG A 8 -11.07 14.68 20.56
N SER A 9 -11.76 15.76 20.89
CA SER A 9 -13.16 16.00 20.49
C SER A 9 -13.30 16.00 18.95
N ARG A 10 -12.44 16.74 18.23
CA ARG A 10 -12.40 16.73 16.76
C ARG A 10 -12.08 15.35 16.16
N LYS A 11 -11.26 14.53 16.82
CA LYS A 11 -10.96 13.16 16.36
C LYS A 11 -12.14 12.22 16.56
N ASN A 12 -12.96 12.45 17.58
CA ASN A 12 -14.18 11.69 17.88
C ASN A 12 -15.38 12.15 17.06
N SER A 13 -15.42 13.42 16.62
CA SER A 13 -16.46 13.96 15.73
C SER A 13 -16.27 13.59 14.25
N ARG A 14 -15.16 12.95 13.88
CA ARG A 14 -14.95 12.44 12.51
C ARG A 14 -15.95 11.31 12.25
N ILE A 15 -16.64 11.37 11.12
CA ILE A 15 -17.67 10.42 10.67
C ILE A 15 -17.18 8.97 10.80
N ASN A 16 -15.91 8.70 10.47
CA ASN A 16 -15.28 7.37 10.53
C ASN A 16 -15.08 6.80 11.94
N ASN A 17 -15.22 7.61 13.00
CA ASN A 17 -15.04 7.18 14.39
C ASN A 17 -16.37 6.91 15.10
N THR A 18 -17.49 7.35 14.52
CA THR A 18 -18.85 7.04 14.98
C THR A 18 -19.16 5.55 14.85
N ARG A 19 -20.10 5.03 15.64
CA ARG A 19 -20.56 3.63 15.55
C ARG A 19 -21.01 3.28 14.13
N TYR A 20 -21.72 4.20 13.48
CA TYR A 20 -22.17 4.07 12.09
C TYR A 20 -21.00 4.02 11.10
N GLY A 21 -20.05 4.96 11.18
CA GLY A 21 -18.88 4.99 10.31
C GLY A 21 -18.01 3.73 10.41
N ARG A 22 -17.83 3.20 11.64
CA ARG A 22 -17.15 1.91 11.86
C ARG A 22 -17.89 0.75 11.21
N ARG A 23 -19.23 0.73 11.26
CA ARG A 23 -20.07 -0.30 10.61
C ARG A 23 -19.97 -0.22 9.09
N LEU A 24 -19.99 0.98 8.51
CA LEU A 24 -19.81 1.19 7.07
C LEU A 24 -18.44 0.71 6.59
N LYS A 25 -17.37 1.05 7.31
CA LYS A 25 -16.03 0.57 7.00
C LYS A 25 -15.96 -0.96 7.03
N LYS A 26 -16.51 -1.60 8.06
CA LYS A 26 -16.57 -3.08 8.13
C LYS A 26 -17.33 -3.70 6.96
N ARG A 27 -18.48 -3.12 6.58
CA ARG A 27 -19.26 -3.57 5.42
C ARG A 27 -18.48 -3.43 4.12
N SER A 28 -17.83 -2.30 3.92
CA SER A 28 -16.98 -2.03 2.75
C SER A 28 -15.81 -3.02 2.69
N CYS A 29 -15.07 -3.23 3.78
CA CYS A 29 -13.97 -4.21 3.78
C CYS A 29 -14.45 -5.64 3.49
N LYS A 30 -15.62 -6.04 4.03
CA LYS A 30 -16.17 -7.38 3.79
C LYS A 30 -16.66 -7.57 2.35
N SER A 31 -17.14 -6.51 1.69
CA SER A 31 -17.58 -6.60 0.29
C SER A 31 -16.42 -6.64 -0.70
N VAL A 32 -15.23 -6.12 -0.36
CA VAL A 32 -14.06 -6.16 -1.26
C VAL A 32 -13.70 -7.58 -1.66
N LYS A 33 -13.59 -8.51 -0.69
CA LYS A 33 -13.24 -9.92 -0.99
C LYS A 33 -14.21 -10.57 -1.98
N ASN A 34 -15.49 -10.19 -1.94
CA ASN A 34 -16.50 -10.74 -2.85
C ASN A 34 -16.56 -10.08 -4.22
N ARG A 35 -15.98 -8.88 -4.36
CA ARG A 35 -15.91 -8.14 -5.62
C ARG A 35 -14.70 -8.53 -6.47
N ILE A 36 -13.71 -9.17 -5.87
CA ILE A 36 -12.54 -9.69 -6.58
C ILE A 36 -12.98 -10.88 -7.42
N GLN A 37 -12.82 -10.76 -8.74
CA GLN A 37 -13.22 -11.79 -9.71
C GLN A 37 -12.21 -12.94 -9.77
N LEU A 38 -10.91 -12.62 -9.72
CA LEU A 38 -9.83 -13.61 -9.82
C LEU A 38 -9.70 -14.42 -8.53
N GLU A 39 -9.79 -15.74 -8.66
CA GLU A 39 -9.77 -16.66 -7.52
C GLU A 39 -8.42 -16.65 -6.80
N CYS A 40 -7.30 -16.64 -7.53
CA CYS A 40 -5.95 -16.60 -6.96
C CYS A 40 -5.74 -15.42 -5.99
N ILE A 41 -6.23 -14.23 -6.35
CA ILE A 41 -6.18 -13.03 -5.50
C ILE A 41 -7.15 -13.17 -4.31
N ARG A 42 -8.32 -13.76 -4.53
CA ARG A 42 -9.38 -13.89 -3.53
C ARG A 42 -9.02 -14.87 -2.40
N GLU A 43 -8.36 -15.97 -2.74
CA GLU A 43 -7.87 -16.97 -1.79
C GLU A 43 -6.82 -16.37 -0.84
N ARG A 44 -5.85 -15.66 -1.42
CA ARG A 44 -4.75 -15.02 -0.69
C ARG A 44 -5.16 -13.70 0.02
N TRP A 45 -6.43 -13.29 -0.08
CA TRP A 45 -6.93 -12.06 0.54
C TRP A 45 -7.28 -12.21 2.03
N ASP A 46 -6.56 -11.49 2.90
CA ASP A 46 -6.85 -11.38 4.34
C ASP A 46 -7.80 -10.21 4.65
N SER A 47 -8.89 -10.50 5.37
CA SER A 47 -9.88 -9.50 5.80
C SER A 47 -9.44 -8.67 7.01
N LYS A 48 -8.38 -9.09 7.73
CA LYS A 48 -7.84 -8.36 8.89
C LYS A 48 -6.87 -7.25 8.45
N LYS A 49 -6.21 -7.42 7.31
CA LYS A 49 -5.26 -6.46 6.73
C LYS A 49 -5.97 -5.36 5.95
N THR A 50 -5.28 -4.24 5.77
CA THR A 50 -5.77 -3.15 4.90
C THR A 50 -5.57 -3.49 3.44
N MET A 51 -6.33 -2.86 2.54
CA MET A 51 -6.18 -3.04 1.08
C MET A 51 -4.74 -2.79 0.62
N LYS A 52 -4.09 -1.74 1.13
CA LYS A 52 -2.67 -1.44 0.82
C LYS A 52 -1.75 -2.59 1.23
N GLN A 53 -1.94 -3.15 2.43
CA GLN A 53 -1.11 -4.25 2.92
C GLN A 53 -1.30 -5.53 2.11
N ASN A 54 -2.55 -5.90 1.80
CA ASN A 54 -2.83 -7.06 0.96
C ASN A 54 -2.18 -6.91 -0.42
N LEU A 55 -2.40 -5.78 -1.10
CA LEU A 55 -1.84 -5.59 -2.44
C LEU A 55 -0.30 -5.57 -2.44
N MET A 56 0.32 -5.04 -1.38
CA MET A 56 1.77 -5.04 -1.23
C MET A 56 2.33 -6.45 -0.98
N GLU A 57 1.65 -7.24 -0.16
CA GLU A 57 2.03 -8.64 0.13
C GLU A 57 1.85 -9.56 -1.08
N LEU A 58 0.86 -9.27 -1.94
CA LEU A 58 0.69 -9.95 -3.22
C LEU A 58 1.65 -9.44 -4.31
N GLY A 59 2.50 -8.47 -4.01
CA GLY A 59 3.40 -7.85 -5.00
C GLY A 59 2.69 -7.03 -6.09
N LEU A 60 1.39 -6.74 -5.95
CA LEU A 60 0.57 -5.98 -6.90
C LEU A 60 0.72 -4.47 -6.74
N SER A 61 1.26 -4.00 -5.61
CA SER A 61 1.44 -2.59 -5.33
C SER A 61 2.81 -2.32 -4.75
N ILE A 62 3.51 -1.37 -5.36
CA ILE A 62 4.80 -0.85 -4.91
C ILE A 62 4.64 0.65 -4.64
N ASP A 63 5.33 1.15 -3.62
CA ASP A 63 5.41 2.59 -3.35
C ASP A 63 6.54 3.20 -4.18
N PRO A 64 6.23 3.95 -5.26
CA PRO A 64 7.23 4.40 -6.22
C PRO A 64 8.24 5.35 -5.59
N ASN A 65 7.84 6.19 -4.63
CA ASN A 65 8.77 7.10 -3.95
C ASN A 65 9.73 6.37 -3.02
N ARG A 66 9.36 5.15 -2.59
CA ARG A 66 10.23 4.28 -1.79
C ARG A 66 11.17 3.47 -2.68
N SER A 67 10.67 2.95 -3.81
CA SER A 67 11.49 2.15 -4.75
C SER A 67 12.40 3.01 -5.62
N LEU A 68 11.96 4.21 -5.97
CA LEU A 68 12.64 5.18 -6.82
C LEU A 68 12.62 6.55 -6.11
N PRO A 69 13.50 6.77 -5.12
CA PRO A 69 13.53 8.03 -4.39
C PRO A 69 13.88 9.19 -5.31
N VAL A 70 12.92 10.09 -5.53
CA VAL A 70 13.15 11.34 -6.27
C VAL A 70 13.93 12.29 -5.37
N ARG A 71 15.16 12.63 -5.78
CA ARG A 71 15.95 13.68 -5.13
C ARG A 71 15.20 14.99 -5.26
N GLN A 72 14.72 15.54 -4.15
CA GLN A 72 14.11 16.87 -4.18
C GLN A 72 15.22 17.93 -4.26
N PRO A 73 15.06 18.98 -5.10
CA PRO A 73 16.00 20.09 -5.10
C PRO A 73 15.95 20.76 -3.72
N ASN A 74 17.04 20.62 -3.00
CA ASN A 74 17.35 21.33 -1.79
C ASN A 74 17.40 22.83 -2.12
N ASN A 75 16.35 23.57 -1.74
CA ASN A 75 16.32 25.05 -1.76
C ASN A 75 17.24 25.65 -0.67
N SER A 76 18.40 25.06 -0.45
CA SER A 76 19.47 25.62 0.35
C SER A 76 20.71 25.62 -0.52
N THR A 77 21.05 26.78 -1.04
CA THR A 77 22.42 27.16 -1.37
C THR A 77 23.31 26.76 -0.20
N ASN A 78 23.99 25.63 -0.32
CA ASN A 78 25.30 25.35 0.22
C ASN A 78 25.79 24.11 -0.51
N GLU A 79 26.80 24.35 -1.34
CA GLU A 79 27.55 23.33 -2.04
C GLU A 79 28.28 22.43 -1.03
N VAL A 80 28.64 21.25 -1.55
CA VAL A 80 29.52 20.23 -0.97
C VAL A 80 28.87 19.35 0.12
N ASP A 81 28.35 18.21 -0.34
CA ASP A 81 28.88 16.92 0.09
C ASP A 81 28.50 15.87 -0.96
N ASP A 82 29.38 15.73 -1.95
CA ASP A 82 29.65 14.41 -2.53
C ASP A 82 30.24 13.54 -1.41
N MET A 83 29.38 12.91 -0.63
CA MET A 83 29.78 11.79 0.20
C MET A 83 29.06 10.53 -0.28
N ALA A 84 29.88 9.65 -0.83
CA ALA A 84 29.57 8.26 -1.07
C ALA A 84 28.77 7.68 0.10
N VAL A 85 27.48 7.44 -0.11
CA VAL A 85 26.78 6.39 0.61
C VAL A 85 27.11 5.11 -0.13
N GLU A 86 28.33 4.65 0.13
CA GLU A 86 28.68 3.24 0.26
C GLU A 86 27.43 2.44 0.55
N ASN A 87 27.19 1.40 -0.27
CA ASN A 87 26.29 0.26 -0.08
C ASN A 87 25.71 0.06 1.34
N THR A 88 24.95 1.01 1.87
CA THR A 88 24.16 0.85 3.09
C THR A 88 22.98 0.09 2.58
N GLU A 89 23.18 -1.23 2.50
CA GLU A 89 22.19 -2.24 2.27
C GLU A 89 20.98 -1.58 1.64
N LEU A 90 21.03 -1.42 0.32
CA LEU A 90 19.82 -1.60 -0.43
C LEU A 90 19.30 -2.94 0.12
N GLN A 91 18.44 -2.85 1.13
CA GLN A 91 17.10 -3.32 1.00
C GLN A 91 16.67 -2.78 -0.38
N LYS A 92 17.14 -3.43 -1.47
CA LYS A 92 16.37 -4.51 -2.04
C LYS A 92 15.34 -4.93 -0.97
N SER A 93 14.29 -4.12 -0.78
CA SER A 93 13.01 -4.64 -1.18
C SER A 93 13.26 -5.13 -2.59
N THR A 94 13.87 -6.32 -2.70
CA THR A 94 13.58 -7.22 -3.77
C THR A 94 12.07 -7.07 -3.89
N PRO A 95 11.53 -6.75 -5.08
CA PRO A 95 10.11 -6.99 -5.27
C PRO A 95 9.93 -8.41 -4.73
N SER A 96 9.30 -8.53 -3.55
CA SER A 96 9.50 -9.72 -2.70
C SER A 96 9.26 -10.89 -3.61
N GLU A 97 10.28 -11.73 -3.80
CA GLU A 97 10.33 -12.89 -4.68
C GLU A 97 9.05 -13.02 -5.48
N GLN A 98 9.03 -12.57 -6.74
CA GLN A 98 7.85 -12.52 -7.63
C GLN A 98 6.84 -13.58 -7.16
N THR A 99 5.84 -13.13 -6.38
CA THR A 99 5.09 -14.11 -5.56
C THR A 99 4.44 -15.09 -6.50
N ASP A 100 4.25 -16.36 -6.11
CA ASP A 100 3.66 -17.38 -6.99
C ASP A 100 2.39 -16.89 -7.72
N LEU A 101 1.66 -15.95 -7.10
CA LEU A 101 0.50 -15.27 -7.67
C LEU A 101 0.82 -14.52 -8.97
N ILE A 102 1.93 -13.78 -9.03
CA ILE A 102 2.30 -12.97 -10.20
C ILE A 102 2.56 -13.91 -11.38
N SER A 103 3.27 -15.01 -11.17
CA SER A 103 3.50 -16.04 -12.20
C SER A 103 2.18 -16.69 -12.66
N GLU A 104 1.26 -16.98 -11.72
CA GLU A 104 -0.09 -17.46 -12.06
C GLU A 104 -0.86 -16.45 -12.91
N LEU A 105 -0.81 -15.15 -12.56
CA LEU A 105 -1.47 -14.09 -13.31
C LEU A 105 -0.88 -13.92 -14.71
N GLU A 106 0.44 -13.98 -14.84
CA GLU A 106 1.14 -13.91 -16.13
C GLU A 106 0.72 -15.08 -17.04
N ALA A 107 0.62 -16.29 -16.48
CA ALA A 107 0.14 -17.47 -17.21
C ALA A 107 -1.33 -17.34 -17.64
N ILE A 108 -2.20 -16.84 -16.76
CA ILE A 108 -3.62 -16.58 -17.09
C ILE A 108 -3.73 -15.53 -18.20
N ALA A 109 -2.93 -14.46 -18.15
CA ALA A 109 -2.92 -13.42 -19.16
C ALA A 109 -2.39 -13.93 -20.51
N ALA A 110 -1.36 -14.78 -20.50
CA ALA A 110 -0.83 -15.40 -21.72
C ALA A 110 -1.85 -16.34 -22.41
N ASN A 111 -2.71 -16.99 -21.62
CA ASN A 111 -3.76 -17.88 -22.13
C ASN A 111 -5.07 -17.15 -22.46
N ALA A 112 -5.21 -15.87 -22.09
CA ALA A 112 -6.41 -15.10 -22.36
C ALA A 112 -6.49 -14.76 -23.85
N PRO A 113 -7.65 -14.93 -24.51
CA PRO A 113 -7.79 -14.52 -25.90
C PRO A 113 -7.56 -13.01 -26.04
N PRO A 114 -6.92 -12.54 -27.12
CA PRO A 114 -6.83 -11.11 -27.40
C PRO A 114 -8.24 -10.54 -27.58
N ASN A 115 -8.52 -9.42 -26.92
CA ASN A 115 -9.78 -8.66 -27.06
C ASN A 115 -9.91 -8.02 -28.44
#